data_AF-A0A2E8L6R6-F1
#
_entry.id   AF-A0A2E8L6R6-F1
#
_cell.length_a   1.000
_cell.length_b   1.000
_cell.length_c   1.000
_cell.angle_alpha   90.00
_cell.angle_beta   90.00
_cell.angle_gamma   90.00
#
_symmetry.space_group_name_H-M   'P 1'
#
loop_
_entity.id
_entity.type
_entity.pdbx_description
1 polymer ?
#
loop_
_entity_poly.entity_id
_entity_poly.type
_entity_poly.pdbx_seq_one_letter_code
_entity_poly.pdbx_strand_id
1 'polypeptide(L)'
;MSTGQVKWFNNAKGFGFILPDGGGADLFAHYSAISMDGYKTLKAGQLVTFDAVDGPKGLHAANIQTVESASDNHVVLSDSVEEVELAESSAAESISEAAEELEEVTA
;
A
#
# COMPACT_ATOMS: atom_id res chain seq x y z
N MET A 1 2.45 -22.62 -10.33
CA MET A 1 2.36 -21.60 -9.26
C MET A 1 3.46 -21.80 -8.25
N SER A 2 4.39 -20.85 -8.22
CA SER A 2 5.49 -20.72 -7.27
C SER A 2 5.21 -19.55 -6.34
N THR A 3 5.81 -19.56 -5.16
CA THR A 3 5.75 -18.48 -4.18
C THR A 3 7.08 -17.73 -4.11
N GLY A 4 7.02 -16.48 -3.68
CA GLY A 4 8.21 -15.70 -3.40
C GLY A 4 7.88 -14.38 -2.71
N GLN A 5 8.93 -13.64 -2.38
CA GLN A 5 8.83 -12.31 -1.80
C GLN A 5 9.24 -11.25 -2.80
N VAL A 6 8.50 -10.16 -2.84
CA VAL A 6 8.85 -9.02 -3.69
C VAL A 6 10.14 -8.40 -3.16
N LYS A 7 11.21 -8.42 -3.95
CA LYS A 7 12.49 -7.82 -3.57
C LYS A 7 12.38 -6.30 -3.55
N TRP A 8 11.81 -5.76 -4.62
CA TRP A 8 11.46 -4.36 -4.77
C TRP A 8 10.47 -4.20 -5.92
N PHE A 9 9.65 -3.16 -5.86
CA PHE A 9 8.74 -2.81 -6.92
C PHE A 9 8.61 -1.29 -7.03
N ASN A 10 8.73 -0.76 -8.25
CA ASN A 10 8.56 0.65 -8.52
C ASN A 10 7.15 0.89 -9.06
N ASN A 11 6.28 1.44 -8.21
CA ASN A 11 4.88 1.72 -8.56
C ASN A 11 4.75 2.77 -9.67
N ALA A 12 5.65 3.76 -9.72
CA ALA A 12 5.62 4.79 -10.76
C ALA A 12 5.99 4.25 -12.14
N LYS A 13 6.90 3.27 -12.20
CA LYS A 13 7.32 2.63 -13.46
C LYS A 13 6.56 1.34 -13.77
N GLY A 14 5.87 0.74 -12.80
CA GLY A 14 5.12 -0.50 -12.95
C GLY A 14 5.99 -1.75 -13.13
N PHE A 15 7.21 -1.79 -12.60
CA PHE A 15 8.04 -2.98 -12.66
C PHE A 15 8.83 -3.20 -11.37
N GLY A 16 9.24 -4.45 -11.16
CA GLY A 16 10.01 -4.86 -10.00
C GLY A 16 10.66 -6.22 -10.19
N PHE A 17 11.15 -6.76 -9.09
CA PHE A 17 11.70 -8.11 -9.03
C PHE A 17 11.13 -8.86 -7.83
N ILE A 18 10.90 -10.16 -8.04
CA ILE A 18 10.43 -11.09 -7.03
C ILE A 18 11.54 -12.13 -6.80
N LEU A 19 11.81 -12.40 -5.54
CA LEU A 19 12.76 -13.39 -5.11
C LEU A 19 11.98 -14.68 -4.79
N PRO A 20 12.17 -15.76 -5.57
CA PRO A 20 11.47 -17.02 -5.34
C PRO A 20 11.93 -17.66 -4.03
N ASP A 21 11.00 -18.22 -3.27
CA ASP A 21 11.29 -18.84 -1.97
C ASP A 21 12.20 -20.07 -2.10
N GLY A 22 12.13 -20.77 -3.23
CA GLY A 22 12.97 -21.93 -3.55
C GLY A 22 14.45 -21.62 -3.79
N GLY A 23 14.91 -20.39 -3.57
CA GLY A 23 16.31 -20.01 -3.73
C GLY A 23 16.77 -20.09 -5.18
N GLY A 24 16.40 -19.08 -5.98
CA GLY A 24 16.70 -19.02 -7.42
C GLY A 24 17.07 -17.62 -7.90
N ALA A 25 17.10 -17.44 -9.22
CA ALA A 25 17.34 -16.15 -9.84
C ALA A 25 16.19 -15.17 -9.56
N ASP A 26 16.51 -13.88 -9.49
CA ASP A 26 15.49 -12.82 -9.37
C ASP A 26 14.56 -12.86 -10.60
N LEU A 27 13.26 -12.90 -10.36
CA LEU A 27 12.24 -12.96 -11.39
C LEU A 27 11.74 -11.57 -11.74
N PHE A 28 11.71 -11.24 -13.03
CA PHE A 28 11.19 -9.96 -13.47
C PHE A 28 9.67 -9.89 -13.30
N ALA A 29 9.19 -8.87 -12.60
CA ALA A 29 7.76 -8.63 -12.38
C ALA A 29 7.32 -7.35 -13.09
N HIS A 30 6.29 -7.45 -13.94
CA HIS A 30 5.72 -6.32 -14.66
C HIS A 30 4.26 -6.11 -14.24
N TYR A 31 3.79 -4.86 -14.19
CA TYR A 31 2.42 -4.54 -13.79
C TYR A 31 1.38 -5.27 -14.65
N SER A 32 1.66 -5.49 -15.94
CA SER A 32 0.74 -6.22 -16.82
C SER A 32 0.50 -7.66 -16.39
N ALA A 33 1.46 -8.27 -15.70
CA ALA A 33 1.41 -9.64 -15.22
C ALA A 33 0.72 -9.77 -13.84
N ILE A 34 0.44 -8.65 -13.17
CA ILE A 34 -0.29 -8.63 -11.90
C ILE A 34 -1.79 -8.76 -12.20
N SER A 35 -2.40 -9.83 -11.71
CA SER A 35 -3.85 -10.05 -11.82
C SER A 35 -4.55 -9.58 -10.55
N MET A 36 -4.55 -8.27 -10.30
CA MET A 36 -5.36 -7.69 -9.23
C MET A 36 -6.34 -6.67 -9.79
N ASP A 37 -7.47 -6.53 -9.11
CA ASP A 37 -8.41 -5.46 -9.35
C ASP A 37 -7.85 -4.13 -8.82
N GLY A 38 -7.98 -3.06 -9.63
CA GLY A 38 -7.50 -1.72 -9.26
C GLY A 38 -6.02 -1.46 -9.57
N TYR A 39 -5.32 -0.83 -8.62
CA TYR A 39 -3.98 -0.29 -8.84
C TYR A 39 -2.90 -1.37 -8.64
N LYS A 40 -2.31 -1.82 -9.75
CA LYS A 40 -1.38 -2.94 -9.84
C LYS A 40 -0.02 -2.66 -9.19
N THR A 41 0.04 -2.79 -7.87
CA THR A 41 1.19 -2.42 -7.04
C THR A 41 1.62 -3.53 -6.10
N LEU A 42 2.89 -3.52 -5.73
CA LEU A 42 3.49 -4.49 -4.84
C LEU A 42 4.37 -3.79 -3.81
N LYS A 43 4.41 -4.31 -2.58
CA LYS A 43 5.29 -3.82 -1.51
C LYS A 43 6.53 -4.72 -1.41
N ALA A 44 7.70 -4.13 -1.15
CA ALA A 44 8.91 -4.90 -0.88
C ALA A 44 8.74 -5.75 0.39
N GLY A 45 9.21 -6.99 0.37
CA GLY A 45 9.03 -8.00 1.41
C GLY A 45 7.67 -8.70 1.39
N GLN A 46 6.72 -8.26 0.57
CA GLN A 46 5.39 -8.87 0.52
C GLN A 46 5.44 -10.25 -0.13
N LEU A 47 4.71 -11.20 0.45
CA LEU A 47 4.55 -12.53 -0.10
C LEU A 47 3.57 -12.52 -1.27
N VAL A 48 3.98 -13.15 -2.37
CA VAL A 48 3.20 -13.25 -3.61
C VAL A 48 3.31 -14.66 -4.20
N THR A 49 2.26 -15.05 -4.91
CA THR A 49 2.24 -16.22 -5.79
C THR A 49 2.36 -15.76 -7.24
N PHE A 50 3.08 -16.51 -8.06
CA PHE A 50 3.27 -16.21 -9.47
C PHE A 50 3.58 -17.49 -10.25
N ASP A 51 3.56 -17.43 -11.57
CA ASP A 51 4.07 -18.47 -12.46
C ASP A 51 5.38 -17.99 -13.10
N ALA A 52 6.47 -18.72 -12.88
CA ALA A 52 7.74 -18.44 -13.53
C ALA A 52 7.67 -18.92 -14.99
N VAL A 53 7.85 -17.99 -15.93
CA VAL A 53 7.79 -18.27 -17.37
C VAL A 53 9.09 -17.78 -18.02
N ASP A 54 9.69 -18.64 -18.85
CA ASP A 54 10.85 -18.28 -19.66
C ASP A 54 10.45 -17.29 -20.77
N GLY A 55 11.05 -16.10 -20.75
CA GLY A 55 10.85 -15.08 -21.76
C GLY A 55 12.13 -14.73 -22.53
N PRO A 56 12.03 -13.93 -23.60
CA PRO A 56 13.17 -13.51 -24.41
C PRO A 56 14.19 -12.63 -23.64
N LYS A 57 13.81 -12.10 -22.47
CA LYS A 57 14.65 -11.29 -21.57
C LYS A 57 15.06 -12.02 -20.29
N GLY A 58 14.81 -13.33 -20.21
CA GLY A 58 15.00 -14.15 -19.02
C GLY A 58 13.68 -14.54 -18.35
N LEU A 59 13.80 -15.11 -17.15
CA LEU A 59 12.67 -15.56 -16.34
C LEU A 59 11.85 -14.37 -15.87
N HIS A 60 10.55 -14.40 -16.13
CA HIS A 60 9.60 -13.40 -15.64
C HIS A 60 8.44 -14.07 -14.88
N ALA A 61 7.84 -13.31 -13.99
CA ALA A 61 6.68 -13.71 -13.22
C ALA A 61 5.40 -13.34 -13.99
N ALA A 62 4.55 -14.33 -14.24
CA ALA A 62 3.20 -14.22 -14.79
C ALA A 62 2.15 -14.49 -13.70
N ASN A 63 0.90 -14.06 -13.94
CA ASN A 63 -0.24 -14.29 -13.03
C ASN A 63 0.09 -13.97 -11.56
N ILE A 64 0.68 -12.81 -11.30
CA ILE A 64 1.12 -12.44 -9.95
C ILE A 64 -0.13 -12.16 -9.09
N GLN A 65 -0.21 -12.82 -7.94
CA GLN A 65 -1.27 -12.73 -6.94
C GLN A 65 -0.64 -12.45 -5.57
N THR A 66 -1.26 -11.57 -4.78
CA THR A 66 -0.82 -11.29 -3.42
C THR A 66 -1.45 -12.29 -2.46
N VAL A 67 -0.65 -12.97 -1.62
CA VAL A 67 -1.19 -14.00 -0.70
C VAL A 67 -1.66 -13.42 0.65
N GLU A 68 -1.28 -12.19 0.97
CA GLU A 68 -1.83 -11.49 2.13
C GLU A 68 -3.16 -10.81 1.76
N SER A 69 -4.22 -11.33 2.38
CA SER A 69 -5.54 -10.75 2.61
C SER A 69 -5.98 -9.66 1.62
N ALA A 70 -6.81 -10.09 0.66
CA ALA A 70 -7.64 -9.22 -0.16
C ALA A 70 -8.43 -8.20 0.70
N SER A 71 -7.90 -6.99 0.85
CA SER A 71 -8.61 -5.79 1.29
C SER A 71 -7.69 -4.58 1.17
N ASP A 72 -7.60 -4.01 -0.02
CA ASP A 72 -7.40 -2.55 -0.12
C ASP A 72 -8.71 -1.99 -0.67
N ASN A 73 -9.63 -1.75 0.27
CA ASN A 73 -10.88 -1.05 0.08
C ASN A 73 -10.53 0.43 -0.17
N HIS A 74 -10.07 0.75 -1.39
CA HIS A 74 -9.88 2.15 -1.78
C HIS A 74 -11.26 2.78 -1.98
N VAL A 75 -11.82 3.30 -0.88
CA VAL A 75 -12.88 4.30 -0.92
C VAL A 75 -12.36 5.42 -1.80
N VAL A 76 -12.92 5.50 -3.00
CA VAL A 76 -12.77 6.64 -3.88
C VAL A 76 -13.27 7.85 -3.11
N LEU A 77 -12.35 8.65 -2.58
CA LEU A 77 -12.59 10.06 -2.29
C LEU A 77 -12.61 10.77 -3.66
N SER A 78 -13.61 10.43 -4.46
CA SER A 78 -13.97 11.20 -5.63
C SER A 78 -14.88 12.33 -5.14
N ASP A 79 -14.32 13.53 -5.23
CA ASP A 79 -15.03 14.74 -5.61
C ASP A 79 -16.01 15.32 -4.58
N SER A 80 -15.52 16.28 -3.78
CA SER A 80 -16.30 17.42 -3.27
C SER A 80 -15.33 18.50 -2.84
N VAL A 81 -14.63 19.09 -3.82
CA VAL A 81 -14.12 20.46 -3.67
C VAL A 81 -15.30 21.38 -3.97
N GLU A 82 -16.11 21.67 -2.96
CA GLU A 82 -17.03 22.80 -3.02
C GLU A 82 -16.47 23.97 -2.24
N GLU A 83 -16.65 25.12 -2.87
CA GLU A 83 -15.86 26.32 -2.76
C GLU A 83 -16.02 27.08 -1.45
N VAL A 84 -15.03 27.93 -1.25
CA VAL A 84 -14.93 28.97 -0.24
C VAL A 84 -16.14 29.90 -0.32
N GLU A 85 -16.86 30.08 0.79
CA GLU A 85 -17.42 31.40 1.10
C GLU A 85 -17.07 31.81 2.53
N LEU A 86 -16.31 32.90 2.58
CA LEU A 86 -16.07 33.68 3.78
C LEU A 86 -17.42 34.25 4.25
N ALA A 87 -17.85 33.86 5.45
CA ALA A 87 -18.88 34.59 6.17
C ALA A 87 -18.30 35.10 7.49
N GLU A 88 -18.44 36.40 7.63
CA GLU A 88 -17.81 37.27 8.60
C GLU A 88 -18.40 37.13 10.00
N SER A 89 -17.53 37.40 10.97
CA SER A 89 -17.80 38.16 12.18
C SER A 89 -18.63 37.54 13.32
N SER A 90 -18.03 37.72 14.50
CA SER A 90 -18.67 38.24 15.71
C SER A 90 -19.13 37.24 16.77
N ALA A 91 -18.75 37.61 18.00
CA ALA A 91 -19.22 37.16 19.31
C ALA A 91 -18.76 35.76 19.75
N ALA A 92 -17.81 35.60 20.68
CA ALA A 92 -17.76 36.00 22.09
C ALA A 92 -17.98 34.76 22.98
N GLU A 93 -17.24 34.74 24.10
CA GLU A 93 -17.45 33.88 25.29
C GLU A 93 -17.08 32.38 25.12
N SER A 94 -16.44 31.68 26.06
CA SER A 94 -15.93 32.02 27.39
C SER A 94 -14.86 30.99 27.79
N ILE A 95 -13.84 31.52 28.44
CA ILE A 95 -12.83 30.95 29.32
C ILE A 95 -13.31 29.85 30.31
N SER A 96 -12.32 29.08 30.78
CA SER A 96 -12.24 28.33 32.07
C SER A 96 -12.97 26.97 32.14
N GLU A 97 -12.54 25.94 32.87
CA GLU A 97 -11.37 25.58 33.68
C GLU A 97 -11.73 24.19 34.23
N ALA A 98 -11.01 23.12 33.87
CA ALA A 98 -11.21 21.79 34.48
C ALA A 98 -10.04 20.83 34.18
N ALA A 99 -9.11 20.72 35.13
CA ALA A 99 -8.34 19.51 35.35
C ALA A 99 -7.90 19.49 36.82
N GLU A 100 -8.81 19.01 37.65
CA GLU A 100 -8.62 18.64 39.04
C GLU A 100 -7.73 17.39 39.13
N GLU A 101 -6.80 17.47 40.08
CA GLU A 101 -6.13 16.43 40.88
C GLU A 101 -6.10 14.98 40.39
N LEU A 102 -4.90 14.42 40.29
CA LEU A 102 -4.57 13.15 40.95
C LEU A 102 -3.13 13.15 41.48
N GLU A 103 -3.05 12.83 42.77
CA GLU A 103 -1.89 12.53 43.60
C GLU A 103 -0.90 11.55 42.96
N GLU A 104 0.41 11.75 43.18
CA GLU A 104 1.24 10.64 43.67
C GLU A 104 2.44 11.15 44.47
N VAL A 105 2.42 10.82 45.76
CA VAL A 105 3.50 10.93 46.73
C VAL A 105 4.48 9.80 46.45
N THR A 106 5.68 10.09 45.92
CA THR A 106 6.89 9.30 46.21
C THR A 106 8.18 10.09 45.94
N ALA A 107 9.09 9.99 46.91
CA ALA A 107 10.54 10.23 46.91
C ALA A 107 11.03 11.47 47.66
#